data_AF-A0A519EA72-F1
#
_entry.id   AF-A0A519EA72-F1
#
_cell.length_a   1.000
_cell.length_b   1.000
_cell.length_c   1.000
_cell.angle_alpha   90.00
_cell.angle_beta   90.00
_cell.angle_gamma   90.00
#
_symmetry.space_group_name_H-M   'P 1'
#
loop_
_entity.id
_entity.type
_entity.pdbx_description
1 polymer ?
#
loop_
_entity_poly.entity_id
_entity_poly.type
_entity_poly.pdbx_seq_one_letter_code
_entity_poly.pdbx_strand_id
1 'polypeptide(L)'
;MTNAKYPPISEAELARLRADARDIPGTARRRNTTLDAWDLRSEAAAAEKHFALGCWLFYYSRRIFLTGPEGLKHRIDCARRIFEAGFSNPGYAFFTVFEFGEREFDTIFEMGDSALVLEGLRKLARRSRSQHIKEAFAEMGWSLQSTPEIASEQMQLAV
;
A
#
# COMPACT_ATOMS: atom_id res chain seq x y z
N MET A 1 -14.76 -1.10 -3.64
CA MET A 1 -13.34 -1.28 -4.02
C MET A 1 -13.28 -2.38 -5.07
N THR A 2 -12.40 -2.25 -6.06
CA THR A 2 -12.33 -3.16 -7.22
C THR A 2 -11.42 -4.36 -6.93
N ASN A 3 -11.86 -5.57 -7.33
CA ASN A 3 -11.06 -6.80 -7.29
C ASN A 3 -10.19 -6.98 -8.55
N ALA A 4 -9.99 -5.91 -9.33
CA ALA A 4 -9.13 -5.97 -10.51
C ALA A 4 -7.69 -6.35 -10.13
N LYS A 5 -7.09 -7.21 -10.97
CA LYS A 5 -5.70 -7.65 -10.83
C LYS A 5 -4.73 -6.48 -10.89
N TYR A 6 -4.97 -5.51 -11.78
CA TYR A 6 -4.14 -4.34 -11.98
C TYR A 6 -4.94 -3.05 -11.72
N PRO A 7 -4.27 -1.95 -11.31
CA PRO A 7 -4.90 -0.63 -11.19
C PRO A 7 -5.33 -0.08 -12.56
N PRO A 8 -6.16 0.99 -12.57
CA PRO A 8 -6.51 1.71 -13.79
C PRO A 8 -5.31 2.56 -14.29
N ILE A 9 -4.25 1.88 -14.73
CA ILE A 9 -3.10 2.45 -15.43
C ILE A 9 -3.16 2.06 -16.91
N SER A 10 -2.51 2.84 -17.77
CA SER A 10 -2.46 2.55 -19.21
C SER A 10 -1.64 1.31 -19.53
N GLU A 11 -1.88 0.70 -20.70
CA GLU A 11 -1.07 -0.43 -21.19
C GLU A 11 0.40 -0.04 -21.36
N ALA A 12 0.68 1.21 -21.75
CA ALA A 12 2.03 1.73 -21.88
C ALA A 12 2.74 1.81 -20.52
N GLU A 13 2.06 2.26 -19.46
CA GLU A 13 2.61 2.26 -18.11
C GLU A 13 2.85 0.85 -17.59
N LEU A 14 1.91 -0.08 -17.82
CA LEU A 14 2.07 -1.47 -17.43
C LEU A 14 3.25 -2.13 -18.15
N ALA A 15 3.42 -1.87 -19.45
CA ALA A 15 4.55 -2.36 -20.23
C ALA A 15 5.88 -1.78 -19.73
N ARG A 16 5.92 -0.48 -19.41
CA ARG A 16 7.09 0.18 -18.82
C ARG A 16 7.47 -0.46 -17.48
N LEU A 17 6.52 -0.61 -16.56
CA LEU A 17 6.77 -1.23 -15.25
C LEU A 17 7.28 -2.67 -15.39
N ARG A 18 6.80 -3.43 -16.38
CA ARG A 18 7.31 -4.78 -16.67
C ARG A 18 8.76 -4.75 -17.17
N ALA A 19 9.11 -3.81 -18.04
CA ALA A 19 10.47 -3.64 -18.52
C ALA A 19 11.41 -3.22 -17.37
N ASP A 20 10.99 -2.24 -16.57
CA ASP A 20 11.74 -1.77 -15.41
C ASP A 20 11.94 -2.89 -14.36
N ALA A 21 10.92 -3.70 -14.09
CA ALA A 21 11.02 -4.85 -13.20
C ALA A 21 12.01 -5.93 -13.66
N ARG A 22 12.32 -6.01 -14.96
CA ARG A 22 13.32 -6.94 -15.51
C ARG A 22 14.75 -6.37 -15.45
N ASP A 23 14.89 -5.05 -15.28
CA ASP A 23 16.17 -4.34 -15.25
C ASP A 23 16.19 -3.30 -14.11
N ILE A 24 16.02 -3.78 -12.88
CA ILE A 24 15.99 -2.92 -11.68
C ILE A 24 17.29 -2.08 -11.56
N PRO A 25 18.51 -2.63 -11.79
CA PRO A 25 19.73 -1.82 -11.76
C PRO A 25 19.74 -0.72 -12.82
N GLY A 26 19.25 -0.97 -14.04
CA GLY A 26 19.14 0.06 -15.06
C GLY A 26 18.07 1.09 -14.72
N THR A 27 16.96 0.69 -14.11
CA THR A 27 15.93 1.62 -13.60
C THR A 27 16.50 2.51 -12.50
N ALA A 28 17.25 1.96 -11.53
CA ALA A 28 17.92 2.73 -10.49
C ALA A 28 18.84 3.82 -11.08
N ARG A 29 19.66 3.45 -12.09
CA ARG A 29 20.52 4.41 -12.82
C ARG A 29 19.70 5.50 -13.52
N ARG A 30 18.63 5.15 -14.22
CA ARG A 30 17.76 6.14 -14.91
C ARG A 30 17.07 7.09 -13.93
N ARG A 31 16.76 6.62 -12.73
CA ARG A 31 16.08 7.38 -11.67
C ARG A 31 17.03 8.06 -10.68
N ASN A 32 18.34 7.87 -10.84
CA ASN A 32 19.37 8.36 -9.92
C ASN A 32 19.11 7.93 -8.45
N THR A 33 18.73 6.67 -8.25
CA THR A 33 18.54 6.09 -6.92
C THR A 33 19.72 5.19 -6.56
N THR A 34 20.10 5.20 -5.28
CA THR A 34 21.05 4.22 -4.74
C THR A 34 20.33 2.90 -4.55
N LEU A 35 20.95 1.81 -5.01
CA LEU A 35 20.43 0.45 -4.84
C LEU A 35 21.58 -0.43 -4.39
N ASP A 36 21.54 -0.85 -3.12
CA ASP A 36 22.53 -1.79 -2.63
C ASP A 36 22.19 -3.24 -3.00
N ALA A 37 23.08 -4.17 -2.65
CA ALA A 37 22.90 -5.58 -3.01
C ALA A 37 21.75 -6.25 -2.25
N TRP A 38 21.42 -5.79 -1.04
CA TRP A 38 20.29 -6.31 -0.26
C TRP A 38 18.97 -5.77 -0.81
N ASP A 39 18.89 -4.47 -1.09
CA ASP A 39 17.74 -3.83 -1.72
C ASP A 39 17.43 -4.49 -3.07
N LEU A 40 18.44 -4.68 -3.93
CA LEU A 40 18.26 -5.33 -5.23
C LEU A 40 17.65 -6.74 -5.08
N ARG A 41 18.11 -7.54 -4.12
CA ARG A 41 17.53 -8.89 -3.89
C ARG A 41 16.09 -8.82 -3.40
N SER A 42 15.82 -7.89 -2.48
CA SER A 42 14.48 -7.67 -1.93
C SER A 42 13.50 -7.21 -3.02
N GLU A 43 13.87 -6.17 -3.78
CA GLU A 43 13.05 -5.61 -4.86
C GLU A 43 12.86 -6.61 -6.01
N ALA A 44 13.88 -7.39 -6.39
CA ALA A 44 13.74 -8.42 -7.41
C ALA A 44 12.75 -9.51 -7.00
N ALA A 45 12.84 -9.99 -5.76
CA ALA A 45 11.90 -10.99 -5.24
C ALA A 45 10.46 -10.45 -5.16
N ALA A 46 10.29 -9.19 -4.76
CA ALA A 46 9.00 -8.53 -4.72
C ALA A 46 8.41 -8.30 -6.13
N ALA A 47 9.23 -7.86 -7.09
CA ALA A 47 8.83 -7.66 -8.47
C ALA A 47 8.41 -8.98 -9.15
N GLU A 48 9.11 -10.08 -8.85
CA GLU A 48 8.76 -11.41 -9.38
C GLU A 48 7.46 -11.94 -8.77
N LYS A 49 7.34 -11.95 -7.45
CA LYS A 49 6.22 -12.60 -6.73
C LYS A 49 4.97 -11.73 -6.64
N HIS A 50 5.16 -10.40 -6.58
CA HIS A 50 4.12 -9.43 -6.25
C HIS A 50 3.99 -8.31 -7.29
N PHE A 51 4.33 -8.56 -8.56
CA PHE A 51 4.24 -7.57 -9.65
C PHE A 51 2.90 -6.81 -9.69
N ALA A 52 1.78 -7.52 -9.50
CA ALA A 52 0.45 -6.92 -9.51
C ALA A 52 0.24 -5.94 -8.33
N LEU A 53 0.72 -6.30 -7.13
CA LEU A 53 0.74 -5.39 -6.00
C LEU A 53 1.63 -4.18 -6.31
N GLY A 54 2.84 -4.39 -6.82
CA GLY A 54 3.74 -3.31 -7.23
C GLY A 54 3.07 -2.30 -8.16
N CYS A 55 2.32 -2.77 -9.17
CA CYS A 55 1.54 -1.87 -10.03
C CYS A 55 0.52 -1.03 -9.23
N TRP A 56 -0.22 -1.65 -8.30
CA TRP A 56 -1.14 -0.93 -7.42
C TRP A 56 -0.40 0.10 -6.55
N LEU A 57 0.77 -0.23 -6.01
CA LEU A 57 1.58 0.70 -5.21
C LEU A 57 2.07 1.89 -6.04
N PHE A 58 2.50 1.67 -7.28
CA PHE A 58 2.79 2.75 -8.24
C PHE A 58 1.58 3.65 -8.49
N TYR A 59 0.39 3.07 -8.59
CA TYR A 59 -0.83 3.85 -8.71
C TYR A 59 -1.13 4.68 -7.45
N TYR A 60 -0.88 4.14 -6.26
CA TYR A 60 -1.15 4.82 -5.00
C TYR A 60 -0.11 5.84 -4.58
N SER A 61 1.16 5.73 -5.02
CA SER A 61 2.25 6.62 -4.60
C SER A 61 1.91 8.10 -4.76
N ARG A 62 1.11 8.47 -5.76
CA ARG A 62 0.65 9.86 -5.99
C ARG A 62 -0.71 10.21 -5.37
N ARG A 63 -1.42 9.22 -4.84
CA ARG A 63 -2.83 9.34 -4.42
C ARG A 63 -3.01 9.29 -2.91
N ILE A 64 -2.11 8.64 -2.19
CA ILE A 64 -2.12 8.60 -0.71
C ILE A 64 -1.94 9.98 -0.08
N PHE A 65 -1.36 10.95 -0.82
CA PHE A 65 -1.18 12.33 -0.41
C PHE A 65 -2.43 13.21 -0.60
N LEU A 66 -3.47 12.70 -1.29
CA LEU A 66 -4.70 13.46 -1.49
C LEU A 66 -5.39 13.68 -0.13
N THR A 67 -6.01 14.84 0.04
CA THR A 67 -6.78 15.17 1.24
C THR A 67 -8.25 14.80 1.06
N GLY A 68 -8.99 14.77 2.17
CA GLY A 68 -10.43 14.52 2.15
C GLY A 68 -10.83 13.08 1.81
N PRO A 69 -12.12 12.86 1.46
CA PRO A 69 -12.69 11.52 1.34
C PRO A 69 -12.04 10.62 0.29
N GLU A 70 -11.57 11.19 -0.82
CA GLU A 70 -10.90 10.42 -1.88
C GLU A 70 -9.52 9.92 -1.43
N GLY A 71 -8.73 10.77 -0.77
CA GLY A 71 -7.46 10.37 -0.18
C GLY A 71 -7.61 9.28 0.87
N LEU A 72 -8.61 9.42 1.76
CA LEU A 72 -8.92 8.41 2.78
C LEU A 72 -9.22 7.05 2.15
N LYS A 73 -10.03 7.00 1.09
CA LYS A 73 -10.32 5.75 0.37
C LYS A 73 -9.06 5.13 -0.22
N HIS A 74 -8.16 5.93 -0.80
CA HIS A 74 -6.90 5.44 -1.36
C HIS A 74 -5.97 4.88 -0.28
N ARG A 75 -5.82 5.57 0.86
CA ARG A 75 -5.03 5.09 2.00
C ARG A 75 -5.55 3.75 2.53
N ILE A 76 -6.87 3.62 2.74
CA ILE A 76 -7.49 2.36 3.18
C ILE A 76 -7.27 1.23 2.17
N ASP A 77 -7.53 1.46 0.87
CA ASP A 77 -7.38 0.38 -0.13
C ASP A 77 -5.90 0.01 -0.36
N CYS A 78 -4.98 0.98 -0.24
CA CYS A 78 -3.55 0.73 -0.34
C CYS A 78 -3.07 -0.20 0.79
N ALA A 79 -3.31 0.17 2.06
CA ALA A 79 -2.93 -0.67 3.20
C ALA A 79 -3.61 -2.06 3.16
N ARG A 80 -4.89 -2.12 2.78
CA ARG A 80 -5.59 -3.40 2.61
C ARG A 80 -4.85 -4.33 1.64
N ARG A 81 -4.41 -3.83 0.49
CA ARG A 81 -3.69 -4.63 -0.53
C ARG A 81 -2.32 -5.07 -0.06
N ILE A 82 -1.58 -4.20 0.62
CA ILE A 82 -0.28 -4.52 1.25
C ILE A 82 -0.46 -5.68 2.23
N PHE A 83 -1.43 -5.54 3.14
CA PHE A 83 -1.70 -6.52 4.19
C PHE A 83 -2.22 -7.84 3.65
N GLU A 84 -3.15 -7.82 2.68
CA GLU A 84 -3.64 -9.05 2.05
C GLU A 84 -2.55 -9.83 1.30
N ALA A 85 -1.52 -9.13 0.82
CA ALA A 85 -0.37 -9.73 0.15
C ALA A 85 0.68 -10.32 1.09
N GLY A 86 0.49 -10.20 2.41
CA GLY A 86 1.41 -10.77 3.42
C GLY A 86 2.46 -9.80 3.96
N PHE A 87 2.33 -8.49 3.68
CA PHE A 87 3.24 -7.48 4.23
C PHE A 87 2.56 -6.71 5.35
N SER A 88 3.17 -6.62 6.53
CA SER A 88 2.78 -5.65 7.55
C SER A 88 3.44 -4.29 7.30
N ASN A 89 4.66 -4.27 6.77
CA ASN A 89 5.36 -3.12 6.23
C ASN A 89 6.22 -3.57 5.03
N PRO A 90 6.06 -2.99 3.83
CA PRO A 90 6.85 -3.38 2.66
C PRO A 90 8.28 -2.81 2.64
N GLY A 91 8.60 -1.84 3.51
CA GLY A 91 9.87 -1.12 3.48
C GLY A 91 10.17 -0.56 2.09
N TYR A 92 11.39 -0.79 1.60
CA TYR A 92 11.82 -0.39 0.26
C TYR A 92 11.62 -1.46 -0.83
N ALA A 93 10.92 -2.57 -0.54
CA ALA A 93 10.78 -3.70 -1.48
C ALA A 93 10.07 -3.35 -2.81
N PHE A 94 9.43 -2.18 -2.91
CA PHE A 94 8.74 -1.71 -4.11
C PHE A 94 9.22 -0.32 -4.58
N PHE A 95 10.38 0.16 -4.12
CA PHE A 95 10.76 1.56 -4.28
C PHE A 95 11.27 1.90 -5.70
N THR A 96 12.27 1.19 -6.20
CA THR A 96 12.98 1.54 -7.44
C THR A 96 12.11 1.41 -8.68
N VAL A 97 11.23 0.42 -8.75
CA VAL A 97 10.35 0.22 -9.91
C VAL A 97 8.99 0.85 -9.71
N PHE A 98 8.41 0.71 -8.51
CA PHE A 98 7.01 1.06 -8.27
C PHE A 98 6.83 2.35 -7.48
N GLU A 99 7.91 3.09 -7.19
CA GLU A 99 7.87 4.40 -6.53
C GLU A 99 7.17 4.37 -5.16
N PHE A 100 7.28 3.25 -4.43
CA PHE A 100 6.64 3.09 -3.12
C PHE A 100 7.63 2.54 -2.10
N GLY A 101 7.96 3.35 -1.10
CA GLY A 101 8.84 3.01 0.01
C GLY A 101 8.23 3.37 1.37
N GLU A 102 9.09 3.51 2.39
CA GLU A 102 8.68 3.80 3.76
C GLU A 102 7.88 5.09 3.87
N ARG A 103 8.31 6.16 3.17
CA ARG A 103 7.61 7.45 3.24
C ARG A 103 6.17 7.34 2.74
N GLU A 104 5.95 6.60 1.67
CA GLU A 104 4.60 6.35 1.16
C GLU A 104 3.80 5.47 2.12
N PHE A 105 4.41 4.47 2.73
CA PHE A 105 3.74 3.63 3.72
C PHE A 105 3.32 4.44 4.96
N ASP A 106 4.22 5.23 5.55
CA ASP A 106 3.95 6.05 6.72
C ASP A 106 2.86 7.08 6.45
N THR A 107 2.86 7.68 5.25
CA THR A 107 1.84 8.64 4.81
C THR A 107 0.42 8.04 4.88
N ILE A 108 0.25 6.73 4.73
CA ILE A 108 -1.07 6.08 4.88
C ILE A 108 -1.66 6.33 6.28
N PHE A 109 -0.82 6.47 7.30
CA PHE A 109 -1.23 6.59 8.70
C PHE A 109 -0.86 7.94 9.34
N GLU A 110 -0.29 8.88 8.59
CA GLU A 110 0.18 10.17 9.11
C GLU A 110 -0.62 11.40 8.61
N MET A 111 -1.58 11.23 7.71
CA MET A 111 -2.33 12.34 7.07
C MET A 111 -3.41 12.99 7.96
N GLY A 112 -3.33 12.82 9.29
CA GLY A 112 -4.28 13.37 10.27
C GLY A 112 -5.63 12.63 10.37
N ASP A 113 -5.87 11.65 9.49
CA ASP A 113 -7.09 10.82 9.47
C ASP A 113 -6.80 9.34 9.77
N SER A 114 -5.70 9.07 10.46
CA SER A 114 -5.20 7.73 10.77
C SER A 114 -6.22 6.85 11.50
N ALA A 115 -7.00 7.43 12.41
CA ALA A 115 -8.09 6.74 13.10
C ALA A 115 -9.17 6.22 12.14
N LEU A 116 -9.51 7.02 11.12
CA LEU A 116 -10.48 6.64 10.09
C LEU A 116 -9.91 5.57 9.15
N VAL A 117 -8.63 5.69 8.79
CA VAL A 117 -7.91 4.65 8.02
C VAL A 117 -7.94 3.33 8.77
N LEU A 118 -7.56 3.33 10.05
CA LEU A 118 -7.53 2.13 10.89
C LEU A 118 -8.92 1.50 11.05
N GLU A 119 -9.96 2.30 11.29
CA GLU A 119 -11.34 1.77 11.39
C GLU A 119 -11.83 1.21 10.05
N GLY A 120 -11.50 1.86 8.93
CA GLY A 120 -11.77 1.35 7.58
C GLY A 120 -11.11 0.00 7.33
N LEU A 121 -9.81 -0.10 7.64
CA LEU A 121 -9.05 -1.34 7.56
C LEU A 121 -9.61 -2.42 8.49
N ARG A 122 -10.00 -2.07 9.72
CA ARG A 122 -10.56 -3.00 10.71
C ARG A 122 -11.85 -3.64 10.19
N LYS A 123 -12.76 -2.82 9.63
CA LYS A 123 -14.00 -3.31 9.01
C LYS A 123 -13.72 -4.30 7.87
N LEU A 124 -12.68 -4.03 7.06
CA LEU A 124 -12.25 -4.92 5.98
C LEU A 124 -11.63 -6.21 6.52
N ALA A 125 -10.70 -6.11 7.47
CA ALA A 125 -9.99 -7.25 8.07
C ALA A 125 -10.96 -8.25 8.72
N ARG A 126 -11.98 -7.76 9.44
CA ARG A 126 -13.03 -8.61 10.06
C ARG A 126 -13.84 -9.40 9.03
N ARG A 127 -14.02 -8.87 7.83
CA ARG A 127 -14.78 -9.49 6.73
C ARG A 127 -13.88 -10.30 5.80
N SER A 128 -12.56 -10.11 5.87
CA SER A 128 -11.62 -10.74 4.97
C SER A 128 -11.46 -12.22 5.27
N ARG A 129 -11.37 -13.02 4.20
CA ARG A 129 -10.98 -14.44 4.27
C ARG A 129 -9.47 -14.62 4.31
N SER A 130 -8.69 -13.58 3.97
CA SER A 130 -7.23 -13.60 4.07
C SER A 130 -6.82 -13.55 5.55
N GLN A 131 -5.92 -14.44 5.97
CA GLN A 131 -5.33 -14.36 7.31
C GLN A 131 -4.22 -13.32 7.39
N HIS A 132 -3.55 -13.03 6.26
CA HIS A 132 -2.46 -12.05 6.22
C HIS A 132 -2.88 -10.67 6.74
N ILE A 133 -4.10 -10.21 6.42
CA ILE A 133 -4.57 -8.92 6.94
C ILE A 133 -4.80 -8.94 8.46
N LYS A 134 -5.12 -10.10 9.04
CA LYS A 134 -5.28 -10.24 10.49
C LYS A 134 -3.92 -10.37 11.19
N GLU A 135 -2.99 -11.07 10.56
CA GLU A 135 -1.59 -11.17 10.99
C GLU A 135 -0.92 -9.80 10.96
N ALA A 136 -1.11 -9.02 9.90
CA ALA A 136 -0.64 -7.64 9.83
C ALA A 136 -1.21 -6.78 10.98
N PHE A 137 -2.49 -6.92 11.32
CA PHE A 137 -3.05 -6.24 12.50
C PHE A 137 -2.33 -6.65 13.80
N ALA A 138 -2.05 -7.94 13.98
CA ALA A 138 -1.35 -8.43 15.17
C ALA A 138 0.10 -7.93 15.23
N GLU A 139 0.83 -7.94 14.11
CA GLU A 139 2.20 -7.43 14.01
C GLU A 139 2.28 -5.92 14.29
N MET A 140 1.27 -5.17 13.84
CA MET A 140 1.15 -3.74 14.14
C MET A 140 0.66 -3.43 15.56
N GLY A 141 0.36 -4.46 16.37
CA GLY A 141 -0.19 -4.30 17.72
C GLY A 141 -1.62 -3.77 17.77
N TRP A 142 -2.38 -3.90 16.67
CA TRP A 142 -3.74 -3.38 16.55
C TRP A 142 -4.80 -4.43 16.86
N SER A 143 -5.87 -3.99 17.52
CA SER A 143 -7.04 -4.84 17.76
C SER A 143 -7.99 -4.88 16.55
N LEU A 144 -8.47 -6.08 16.24
CA LEU A 144 -9.61 -6.29 15.32
C LEU A 144 -10.95 -5.91 15.96
N GLN A 145 -11.02 -5.77 17.28
CA GLN A 145 -12.18 -5.23 17.96
C GLN A 145 -12.15 -3.70 17.89
N SER A 146 -13.31 -3.09 17.72
CA SER A 146 -13.44 -1.63 17.73
C SER A 146 -13.17 -1.13 19.14
N THR A 147 -12.30 -0.12 19.29
CA THR A 147 -12.18 0.59 20.58
C THR A 147 -13.43 1.45 20.77
N PRO A 148 -14.13 1.39 21.92
CA PRO A 148 -15.41 2.09 22.12
C PRO A 148 -15.37 3.62 21.96
N GLU A 149 -14.19 4.25 21.98
CA GLU A 149 -14.06 5.71 22.10
C GLU A 149 -14.30 6.53 20.82
N ILE A 150 -14.33 5.91 19.64
CA ILE A 150 -14.50 6.67 18.36
C ILE A 150 -15.98 6.79 17.96
N ALA A 151 -16.89 6.07 18.64
CA ALA A 151 -18.27 5.92 18.18
C ALA A 151 -19.17 7.16 18.40
N SER A 152 -18.77 8.15 19.21
CA SER A 152 -19.73 9.13 19.73
C SER A 152 -19.67 10.55 19.15
N GLU A 153 -18.58 11.04 18.55
CA GLU A 153 -18.53 12.47 18.16
C GLU A 153 -18.29 12.79 16.67
N GLN A 154 -17.62 11.94 15.88
CA GLN A 154 -17.26 12.33 14.50
C GLN A 154 -18.15 11.73 13.40
N MET A 155 -19.08 10.83 13.73
CA MET A 155 -19.94 10.17 12.74
C MET A 155 -21.20 10.98 12.38
N GLN A 156 -21.41 12.16 12.96
CA GLN A 156 -22.55 13.04 12.67
C GLN A 156 -22.28 14.08 11.56
N LEU A 157 -21.06 14.19 11.04
CA LEU A 157 -20.69 15.22 10.05
C LEU A 157 -20.49 14.68 8.61
N ALA A 158 -20.88 13.45 8.34
CA ALA A 158 -20.72 12.82 7.01
C ALA A 158 -22.02 12.21 6.47
N VAL A 159 -23.15 12.90 6.65
CA VAL A 159 -24.40 12.66 5.89
C VAL A 159 -24.58 13.77 4.87
#